data_AF-A0A847XI75-F1
#
_entry.id   AF-A0A847XI75-F1
#
_cell.length_a   1.000
_cell.length_b   1.000
_cell.length_c   1.000
_cell.angle_alpha   90.00
_cell.angle_beta   90.00
_cell.angle_gamma   90.00
#
_symmetry.space_group_name_H-M   'P 1'
#
loop_
_entity.id
_entity.type
_entity.pdbx_description
1 polymer ?
#
loop_
_entity_poly.entity_id
_entity_poly.type
_entity_poly.pdbx_seq_one_letter_code
_entity_poly.pdbx_strand_id
1 'polypeptide(L)'
;MFYYLDFISFAERGSSVTNDIYYKLPYGPIPTFIKNEIDTLLITQEKSQLKNDFILEKAEFGNLIKSKDRRKKARDQYYSQYEKELMGLIIEKIGKKTTRQIVKKTHKEPPYLLTEENGIINYKLASFLNSRQVLN
;
A
#
# COMPACT_ATOMS: atom_id res chain seq x y z
N MET A 1 2.49 -3.43 -0.07
CA MET A 1 3.12 -3.70 -1.38
C MET A 1 3.46 -2.39 -2.09
N PHE A 2 2.47 -1.52 -2.39
CA PHE A 2 2.75 -0.16 -2.91
C PHE A 2 3.54 0.73 -1.94
N TYR A 3 3.31 0.62 -0.64
CA TYR A 3 4.12 1.30 0.39
C TYR A 3 5.63 1.08 0.18
N TYR A 4 6.05 -0.18 -0.03
CA TYR A 4 7.45 -0.50 -0.29
C TYR A 4 7.92 0.06 -1.62
N LEU A 5 7.09 -0.02 -2.66
CA LEU A 5 7.41 0.49 -3.99
C LEU A 5 7.73 1.98 -3.90
N ASP A 6 6.85 2.75 -3.26
CA ASP A 6 7.03 4.20 -3.17
C ASP A 6 8.15 4.60 -2.24
N PHE A 7 8.28 4.00 -1.05
CA PHE A 7 9.32 4.39 -0.10
C PHE A 7 10.71 3.97 -0.57
N ILE A 8 10.87 2.79 -1.19
CA ILE A 8 12.16 2.38 -1.76
C ILE A 8 12.51 3.29 -2.94
N SER A 9 11.56 3.51 -3.86
CA SER A 9 11.75 4.40 -5.00
C SER A 9 12.13 5.82 -4.56
N PHE A 10 11.45 6.35 -3.54
CA PHE A 10 11.74 7.67 -3.02
C PHE A 10 13.12 7.73 -2.34
N ALA A 11 13.50 6.70 -1.58
CA ALA A 11 14.81 6.62 -0.96
C ALA A 11 15.95 6.56 -2.00
N GLU A 12 15.74 5.86 -3.12
CA GLU A 12 16.78 5.65 -4.15
C GLU A 12 16.84 6.78 -5.18
N ARG A 13 15.70 7.38 -5.54
CA ARG A 13 15.60 8.33 -6.67
C ARG A 13 15.02 9.69 -6.29
N GLY A 14 14.60 9.90 -5.05
CA GLY A 14 13.91 11.11 -4.61
C GLY A 14 12.48 11.28 -5.16
N SER A 15 11.90 10.25 -5.77
CA SER A 15 10.52 10.25 -6.26
C SER A 15 9.81 8.92 -6.00
N SER A 16 8.57 8.99 -5.54
CA SER A 16 7.66 7.83 -5.44
C SER A 16 7.11 7.44 -6.80
N VAL A 17 6.58 6.22 -6.92
CA VAL A 17 5.99 5.70 -8.17
C VAL A 17 4.54 6.13 -8.30
N THR A 18 3.76 6.04 -7.22
CA THR A 18 2.33 6.36 -7.23
C THR A 18 2.03 7.82 -6.89
N ASN A 19 2.98 8.51 -6.24
CA ASN A 19 2.78 9.84 -5.63
C ASN A 19 1.68 9.89 -4.57
N ASP A 20 1.27 8.75 -4.02
CA ASP A 20 0.32 8.71 -2.91
C ASP A 20 1.02 8.95 -1.56
N ILE A 21 0.24 9.41 -0.59
CA ILE A 21 0.63 9.54 0.82
C ILE A 21 0.02 8.40 1.63
N TYR A 22 0.71 7.99 2.69
CA TYR A 22 0.36 6.79 3.44
C TYR A 22 -0.01 7.11 4.89
N TYR A 23 -1.15 6.59 5.35
CA TYR A 23 -1.56 6.65 6.75
C TYR A 23 -1.08 5.42 7.52
N LYS A 24 -0.58 5.62 8.74
CA LYS A 24 -0.35 4.54 9.70
C LYS A 24 -1.68 4.05 10.26
N LEU A 25 -2.02 2.79 10.00
CA LEU A 25 -3.16 2.09 10.61
C LEU A 25 -2.69 0.79 11.31
N PRO A 26 -3.52 0.17 12.18
CA PRO A 26 -3.13 -0.99 12.99
C PRO A 26 -2.70 -2.24 12.22
N TYR A 27 -3.04 -2.34 10.94
CA TYR A 27 -2.68 -3.46 10.05
C TYR A 27 -1.69 -3.05 8.96
N GLY A 28 -0.98 -1.95 9.17
CA GLY A 28 0.04 -1.43 8.28
C GLY A 28 -0.37 -0.16 7.54
N PRO A 29 0.53 0.36 6.69
CA PRO A 29 0.34 1.60 5.97
C PRO A 29 -0.71 1.44 4.87
N ILE A 30 -1.64 2.39 4.78
CA ILE A 30 -2.65 2.45 3.72
C ILE A 30 -2.42 3.68 2.83
N PRO A 31 -2.41 3.53 1.49
CA PRO A 31 -2.42 4.68 0.58
C PRO A 31 -3.71 5.49 0.76
N THR A 32 -3.60 6.82 0.66
CA THR A 32 -4.72 7.74 0.91
C THR A 32 -5.81 7.59 -0.14
N PHE A 33 -5.45 7.29 -1.39
CA PHE A 33 -6.44 7.07 -2.44
C PHE A 33 -7.42 5.94 -2.07
N ILE A 34 -6.90 4.76 -1.72
CA ILE A 34 -7.74 3.61 -1.35
C ILE A 34 -8.50 3.89 -0.04
N LYS A 35 -7.85 4.52 0.95
CA LYS A 35 -8.52 4.89 2.20
C LYS A 35 -9.74 5.78 1.94
N ASN A 36 -9.58 6.83 1.15
CA ASN A 36 -10.66 7.76 0.83
C ASN A 36 -11.78 7.09 0.04
N GLU A 37 -11.45 6.19 -0.88
CA GLU A 37 -12.45 5.41 -1.62
C GLU A 37 -13.25 4.48 -0.70
N ILE A 38 -12.58 3.81 0.25
CA ILE A 38 -13.24 2.98 1.27
C ILE A 38 -14.15 3.83 2.17
N ASP A 39 -13.65 4.96 2.68
CA ASP A 39 -14.44 5.86 3.52
C ASP A 39 -15.67 6.38 2.76
N THR A 40 -15.50 6.73 1.48
CA THR A 40 -16.59 7.14 0.59
C THR A 40 -17.60 6.02 0.38
N LEU A 41 -17.17 4.77 0.18
CA LEU A 41 -18.07 3.62 0.05
C LEU A 41 -18.90 3.37 1.30
N LEU A 42 -18.31 3.53 2.47
CA LEU A 42 -18.98 3.32 3.76
C LEU A 42 -20.02 4.41 4.05
N ILE A 43 -19.76 5.65 3.63
CA ILE A 43 -20.66 6.80 3.88
C ILE A 43 -21.70 6.93 2.75
N THR A 44 -21.27 6.84 1.49
CA THR A 44 -22.09 7.04 0.28
C THR A 44 -21.68 6.09 -0.84
N GLN A 45 -22.25 4.89 -0.87
CA GLN A 45 -21.93 3.83 -1.84
C GLN A 45 -21.91 4.30 -3.31
N GLU A 46 -22.71 5.31 -3.67
CA GLU A 46 -22.87 5.76 -5.05
C GLU A 46 -21.73 6.64 -5.59
N LYS A 47 -20.99 7.34 -4.70
CA LYS A 47 -19.99 8.36 -5.06
C LYS A 47 -18.57 7.84 -5.24
N SER A 48 -18.28 6.62 -4.77
CA SER A 48 -16.95 6.03 -4.95
C SER A 48 -16.72 5.64 -6.41
N GLN A 49 -15.54 5.98 -6.90
CA GLN A 49 -15.07 5.59 -8.23
C GLN A 49 -14.85 4.08 -8.34
N LEU A 50 -14.57 3.43 -7.21
CA LEU A 50 -14.27 2.00 -7.10
C LEU A 50 -15.46 1.16 -6.61
N LYS A 51 -16.69 1.70 -6.55
CA LYS A 51 -17.88 0.95 -6.11
C LYS A 51 -18.10 -0.37 -6.84
N ASN A 52 -17.75 -0.41 -8.12
CA ASN A 52 -17.88 -1.59 -8.95
C ASN A 52 -16.71 -2.56 -8.80
N ASP A 53 -15.65 -2.17 -8.12
CA ASP A 53 -14.42 -2.95 -7.90
C ASP A 53 -14.35 -3.56 -6.50
N PHE A 54 -15.25 -3.20 -5.58
CA PHE A 54 -15.36 -3.80 -4.26
C PHE A 54 -16.69 -4.53 -4.02
N ILE A 55 -16.66 -5.51 -3.11
CA ILE A 55 -17.81 -6.20 -2.52
C ILE A 55 -17.84 -5.83 -1.04
N LEU A 56 -18.99 -5.36 -0.56
CA LEU A 56 -19.26 -5.16 0.85
C LEU A 56 -19.99 -6.41 1.37
N GLU A 57 -19.36 -7.14 2.27
CA GLU A 57 -19.95 -8.28 2.97
C GLU A 57 -20.13 -7.93 4.45
N LYS A 58 -21.24 -8.34 5.06
CA LYS A 58 -21.37 -8.27 6.52
C LYS A 58 -20.62 -9.45 7.14
N ALA A 59 -19.75 -9.15 8.10
CA ALA A 59 -19.03 -10.11 8.91
C ALA A 59 -19.46 -10.01 10.38
N GLU A 60 -19.07 -11.00 11.19
CA GLU A 60 -19.39 -11.06 12.63
C GLU A 60 -18.89 -9.82 13.40
N PHE A 61 -17.82 -9.18 12.93
CA PHE A 61 -17.22 -7.98 13.53
C PHE A 61 -17.24 -6.75 12.60
N GLY A 62 -18.35 -6.53 11.89
CA GLY A 62 -18.57 -5.32 11.08
C GLY A 62 -18.59 -5.60 9.57
N ASN A 63 -18.23 -4.60 8.77
CA ASN A 63 -18.24 -4.73 7.30
C ASN A 63 -16.87 -5.20 6.80
N LEU A 64 -16.87 -6.26 6.01
CA LEU A 64 -15.71 -6.74 5.27
C LEU A 64 -15.76 -6.21 3.84
N ILE A 65 -14.74 -5.46 3.43
CA ILE A 65 -14.61 -4.96 2.06
C ILE A 65 -13.62 -5.83 1.31
N LYS A 66 -14.08 -6.52 0.26
CA LYS A 66 -13.24 -7.35 -0.61
C LYS A 66 -13.11 -6.72 -1.98
N SER A 67 -11.91 -6.73 -2.55
CA SER A 67 -11.76 -6.42 -3.98
C SER A 67 -12.44 -7.51 -4.80
N LYS A 68 -13.23 -7.13 -5.81
CA LYS A 68 -13.62 -8.02 -6.88
C LYS A 68 -12.36 -8.34 -7.68
N ASP A 69 -12.10 -9.61 -7.91
CA ASP A 69 -10.97 -10.02 -8.72
C ASP A 69 -11.26 -9.71 -10.20
N ARG A 70 -10.97 -8.47 -10.59
CA ARG A 70 -10.92 -8.08 -12.00
C ARG A 70 -9.46 -7.89 -12.35
N ARG A 71 -8.85 -8.94 -12.89
CA ARG A 71 -7.58 -8.85 -13.62
C ARG A 71 -7.75 -7.96 -14.85
N LYS A 72 -7.78 -6.64 -14.67
CA LYS A 72 -7.52 -5.71 -15.77
C LYS A 72 -6.02 -5.82 -16.07
N LYS A 73 -5.67 -5.99 -17.35
CA LYS A 73 -4.27 -5.93 -17.76
C LYS A 73 -3.69 -4.60 -17.28
N ALA A 74 -2.60 -4.66 -16.52
CA ALA A 74 -1.84 -3.46 -16.20
C ALA A 74 -1.42 -2.80 -17.52
N ARG A 75 -1.56 -1.48 -17.60
CA ARG A 75 -1.07 -0.74 -18.76
C ARG A 75 0.43 -0.52 -18.57
N ASP A 76 1.20 -1.57 -18.87
CA ASP A 76 2.67 -1.64 -18.69
C ASP A 76 3.43 -0.47 -19.34
N GLN A 77 2.82 0.21 -20.31
CA GLN A 77 3.39 1.37 -20.98
C GLN A 77 3.61 2.58 -20.06
N TYR A 78 2.97 2.64 -18.89
CA TYR A 78 3.09 3.80 -17.98
C TYR A 78 4.21 3.68 -16.94
N TYR A 79 4.85 2.51 -16.84
CA TYR A 79 5.95 2.30 -15.89
C TYR A 79 7.30 2.29 -16.61
N SER A 80 8.27 3.00 -16.03
CA SER A 80 9.67 2.92 -16.41
C SER A 80 10.24 1.52 -16.18
N GLN A 81 11.39 1.22 -16.78
CA GLN A 81 12.06 -0.06 -16.58
C GLN A 81 12.43 -0.30 -15.10
N TYR A 82 12.95 0.74 -14.43
CA TYR A 82 13.24 0.68 -12.99
C TYR A 82 12.00 0.33 -12.16
N GLU A 83 10.86 0.98 -12.42
CA GLU A 83 9.64 0.74 -11.65
C GLU A 83 9.13 -0.70 -11.85
N LYS A 84 9.24 -1.23 -13.06
CA LYS A 84 8.90 -2.63 -13.37
C LYS A 84 9.79 -3.61 -12.62
N GLU A 85 11.09 -3.37 -12.61
CA GLU A 85 12.06 -4.20 -11.91
C GLU A 85 11.84 -4.19 -10.40
N LEU A 86 11.67 -2.99 -9.81
CA LEU A 86 11.39 -2.84 -8.38
C LEU A 86 10.06 -3.49 -7.99
N MET A 87 8.99 -3.31 -8.79
CA MET A 87 7.73 -4.01 -8.57
C MET A 87 7.91 -5.52 -8.61
N GLY A 88 8.66 -6.04 -9.59
CA GLY A 88 8.97 -7.46 -9.71
C GLY A 88 9.65 -8.02 -8.46
N LEU A 89 10.69 -7.33 -7.97
CA LEU A 89 11.40 -7.72 -6.74
C LEU A 89 10.48 -7.70 -5.52
N ILE A 90 9.65 -6.66 -5.37
CA ILE A 90 8.70 -6.57 -4.26
C ILE A 90 7.67 -7.71 -4.33
N ILE A 91 7.15 -8.04 -5.51
CA ILE A 91 6.22 -9.16 -5.70
C ILE A 91 6.90 -10.48 -5.32
N GLU A 92 8.13 -10.70 -5.77
CA GLU A 92 8.88 -11.92 -5.47
C GLU A 92 9.10 -12.12 -3.96
N LYS A 93 9.48 -11.04 -3.26
CA LYS A 93 9.92 -11.08 -1.85
C LYS A 93 8.77 -10.93 -0.86
N ILE A 94 7.81 -10.07 -1.16
CA ILE A 94 6.69 -9.72 -0.28
C ILE A 94 5.41 -10.45 -0.70
N GLY A 95 5.17 -10.63 -2.00
CA GLY A 95 3.93 -11.23 -2.52
C GLY A 95 3.70 -12.68 -2.07
N LYS A 96 4.75 -13.41 -1.70
CA LYS A 96 4.67 -14.78 -1.14
C LYS A 96 4.42 -14.82 0.37
N LYS A 97 4.42 -13.68 1.07
CA LYS A 97 4.24 -13.60 2.53
C LYS A 97 2.76 -13.53 2.89
N THR A 98 2.40 -14.08 4.04
CA THR A 98 1.04 -13.93 4.61
C THR A 98 0.83 -12.51 5.12
N THR A 99 -0.44 -12.07 5.20
CA THR A 99 -0.80 -10.77 5.79
C THR A 99 -0.14 -10.55 7.16
N ARG A 100 -0.17 -11.56 8.03
CA ARG A 100 0.45 -11.48 9.37
C ARG A 100 1.97 -11.27 9.29
N GLN A 101 2.65 -11.91 8.34
CA GLN A 101 4.08 -11.72 8.13
C GLN A 101 4.40 -10.32 7.60
N ILE A 102 3.59 -9.79 6.68
CA ILE A 102 3.74 -8.44 6.14
C ILE A 102 3.54 -7.42 7.26
N VAL A 103 2.45 -7.50 8.02
CA VAL A 103 2.18 -6.63 9.18
C VAL A 103 3.35 -6.65 10.16
N LYS A 104 3.78 -7.85 10.59
CA LYS A 104 4.91 -7.99 11.53
C LYS A 104 6.20 -7.37 11.00
N LYS A 105 6.45 -7.42 9.69
CA LYS A 105 7.63 -6.81 9.07
C LYS A 105 7.50 -5.30 9.03
N THR A 106 6.42 -4.78 8.48
CA THR A 106 6.21 -3.33 8.33
C THR A 106 6.17 -2.61 9.68
N HIS A 107 5.62 -3.25 10.72
CA HIS A 107 5.57 -2.69 12.07
C HIS A 107 6.94 -2.56 12.74
N LYS A 108 8.00 -3.12 12.16
CA LYS A 108 9.38 -2.97 12.63
C LYS A 108 10.18 -1.93 11.84
N GLU A 109 9.58 -1.33 10.82
CA GLU A 109 10.28 -0.40 9.94
C GLU A 109 10.22 1.01 10.52
N PRO A 110 11.35 1.75 10.53
CA PRO A 110 11.41 3.08 11.13
C PRO A 110 10.33 4.06 10.64
N PRO A 111 9.97 4.15 9.33
CA PRO A 111 8.92 5.06 8.92
C PRO A 111 7.57 4.77 9.61
N TYR A 112 7.21 3.50 9.76
CA TYR A 112 5.97 3.11 10.43
C TYR A 112 6.06 3.29 11.96
N LEU A 113 7.19 2.93 12.57
CA LEU A 113 7.40 3.05 14.02
C LEU A 113 7.36 4.50 14.50
N LEU A 114 8.01 5.40 13.76
CA LEU A 114 8.18 6.82 14.13
C LEU A 114 6.98 7.71 13.77
N THR A 115 5.95 7.13 13.13
CA THR A 115 4.72 7.86 12.81
C THR A 115 3.70 7.62 13.91
N GLU A 116 2.98 8.66 14.32
CA GLU A 116 1.86 8.54 15.27
C GLU A 116 0.71 7.72 14.69
N GLU A 117 -0.08 7.06 15.54
CA GLU A 117 -1.24 6.28 15.08
C GLU A 117 -2.22 7.19 14.32
N ASN A 118 -2.75 6.72 13.19
CA ASN A 118 -3.55 7.50 12.24
C ASN A 118 -2.82 8.71 11.60
N GLY A 119 -1.51 8.84 11.80
CA GLY A 119 -0.69 9.89 11.20
C GLY A 119 -0.25 9.56 9.77
N ILE A 120 0.16 10.61 9.04
CA ILE A 120 0.78 10.46 7.72
C ILE A 120 2.24 10.06 7.89
N ILE A 121 2.64 8.97 7.23
CA ILE A 121 4.02 8.50 7.23
C ILE A 121 4.85 9.42 6.34
N ASN A 122 5.82 10.10 6.96
CA ASN A 122 6.64 11.08 6.27
C ASN A 122 7.68 10.41 5.35
N TYR A 123 7.68 10.75 4.06
CA TYR A 123 8.67 10.26 3.09
C TYR A 123 10.12 10.62 3.43
N LYS A 124 10.37 11.65 4.25
CA LYS A 124 11.71 11.93 4.80
C LYS A 124 12.27 10.76 5.60
N LEU A 125 11.41 9.86 6.09
CA LEU A 125 11.82 8.67 6.81
C LEU A 125 12.23 7.52 5.87
N ALA A 126 12.00 7.64 4.56
CA ALA A 126 12.28 6.59 3.59
C ALA A 126 13.76 6.15 3.57
N SER A 127 14.70 7.05 3.83
CA SER A 127 16.13 6.71 3.95
C SER A 127 16.44 5.79 5.14
N PHE A 128 15.57 5.74 6.16
CA PHE A 128 15.67 4.81 7.28
C PHE A 128 14.95 3.49 7.03
N LEU A 129 14.24 3.34 5.91
CA LEU A 129 13.67 2.06 5.51
C LEU A 129 14.82 1.10 5.18
N ASN A 130 14.83 -0.09 5.79
CA ASN A 130 15.82 -1.11 5.48
C ASN A 130 15.49 -1.80 4.14
N SER A 131 15.71 -1.10 3.02
CA SER A 131 15.39 -1.57 1.66
C SER A 131 16.08 -2.90 1.36
N ARG A 132 17.33 -3.09 1.80
CA ARG A 132 18.06 -4.36 1.68
C ARG A 132 17.33 -5.50 2.37
N GLN A 133 16.79 -5.32 3.56
CA GLN A 133 16.00 -6.37 4.24
C GLN A 133 14.62 -6.59 3.60
N VAL A 134 14.12 -5.63 2.81
CA VAL A 134 12.87 -5.80 2.04
C VAL A 134 13.13 -6.59 0.77
N LEU A 135 14.26 -6.32 0.09
CA LEU A 135 14.58 -6.85 -1.24
C LEU A 135 15.48 -8.09 -1.23
N ASN A 136 16.23 -8.37 -0.15
CA ASN A 136 17.03 -9.58 0.02
C ASN A 136 16.18 -10.70 0.64
#